data_AF-A0A357HY61-F1
#
_entry.id   AF-A0A357HY61-F1
#
_cell.length_a   1.000
_cell.length_b   1.000
_cell.length_c   1.000
_cell.angle_alpha   90.00
_cell.angle_beta   90.00
_cell.angle_gamma   90.00
#
_symmetry.space_group_name_H-M   'P 1'
#
loop_
_entity.id
_entity.type
_entity.pdbx_description
1 polymer ?
#
loop_
_entity_poly.entity_id
_entity_poly.type
_entity_poly.pdbx_seq_one_letter_code
_entity_poly.pdbx_strand_id
1 'polypeptide(L)'
;PHHENEIAQSECAHGHDFCSHWFHSAHLMVEGAKMSKSLGNLYTLDDLRERGFSPMIVRYTLIAGSYRQQLNFTFDGLHASQSALTRLERFAEALLAKTGESSDSFNKNYVSTDAPEDFGRLSKAWDALRKNLNTAACLGAIFGVIGSNP
;
A
#
# COMPACT_ATOMS: atom_id res chain seq x y z
N PRO A 1 19.69 4.66 17.25
CA PRO A 1 19.31 5.34 18.51
C PRO A 1 18.49 6.63 18.30
N HIS A 2 17.95 6.92 17.11
CA HIS A 2 17.28 8.21 16.86
C HIS A 2 16.04 8.39 17.71
N HIS A 3 15.10 7.44 17.66
CA HIS A 3 13.83 7.52 18.42
C HIS A 3 14.05 7.34 19.92
N GLU A 4 15.01 6.51 20.34
CA GLU A 4 15.35 6.36 21.76
C GLU A 4 15.86 7.68 22.36
N ASN A 5 16.61 8.46 21.57
CA ASN A 5 17.06 9.78 21.98
C ASN A 5 15.91 10.80 22.02
N GLU A 6 14.96 10.74 21.08
CA GLU A 6 13.78 11.62 21.08
C GLU A 6 12.90 11.39 22.30
N ILE A 7 12.71 10.13 22.70
CA ILE A 7 12.01 9.75 23.94
C ILE A 7 12.72 10.37 25.14
N ALA A 8 14.02 10.12 25.29
CA ALA A 8 14.79 10.63 26.43
C ALA A 8 14.75 12.16 26.53
N GLN A 9 14.92 12.87 25.40
CA GLN A 9 14.89 14.33 25.36
C GLN A 9 13.51 14.88 25.75
N SER A 10 12.45 14.34 25.17
CA SER A 10 11.08 14.83 25.38
C SER A 10 10.59 14.54 26.81
N GLU A 11 10.78 13.31 27.29
CA GLU A 11 10.27 12.89 28.59
C GLU A 11 11.07 13.53 29.74
N CYS A 12 12.40 13.67 29.62
CA CYS A 12 13.19 14.38 30.63
C CYS A 12 12.87 15.88 30.69
N ALA A 13 12.50 16.50 29.56
CA ALA A 13 12.15 17.91 29.53
C ALA A 13 10.75 18.19 30.10
N HIS A 14 9.79 17.26 29.94
CA HIS A 14 8.38 17.52 30.21
C HIS A 14 7.73 16.63 31.29
N GLY A 15 8.40 15.56 31.73
CA GLY A 15 7.97 14.73 32.87
C GLY A 15 6.75 13.85 32.61
N HIS A 16 6.42 13.55 31.36
CA HIS A 16 5.33 12.64 30.96
C HIS A 16 5.68 11.90 29.67
N ASP A 17 5.00 10.79 29.41
CA ASP A 17 5.21 9.94 28.23
C ASP A 17 5.10 10.74 26.93
N PHE A 18 6.09 10.62 26.04
CA PHE A 18 6.12 11.39 24.80
C PHE A 18 5.09 10.92 23.76
N CYS A 19 4.92 9.60 23.61
CA CYS A 19 4.00 9.02 22.64
C CYS A 19 3.54 7.63 23.06
N SER A 20 2.24 7.33 22.89
CA SER A 20 1.67 6.01 23.23
C SER A 20 1.90 4.95 22.15
N HIS A 21 2.18 5.34 20.90
CA HIS A 21 2.30 4.42 19.78
C HIS A 21 3.43 4.81 18.83
N TRP A 22 4.39 3.91 18.67
CA TRP A 22 5.48 4.06 17.71
C TRP A 22 5.27 3.12 16.53
N PHE A 23 5.37 3.67 15.31
CA PHE A 23 5.21 2.92 14.07
C PHE A 23 6.51 2.92 13.28
N HIS A 24 7.10 1.74 13.11
CA HIS A 24 8.34 1.56 12.34
C HIS A 24 8.09 0.64 11.15
N SER A 25 8.46 1.12 9.96
CA SER A 25 8.48 0.28 8.76
C SER A 25 9.81 -0.44 8.64
N ALA A 26 9.77 -1.71 8.25
CA ALA A 26 10.95 -2.50 7.97
C ALA A 26 11.70 -1.97 6.73
N HIS A 27 13.00 -2.25 6.67
CA HIS A 27 13.81 -1.86 5.52
C HIS A 27 13.45 -2.62 4.25
N LEU A 28 13.61 -1.94 3.11
CA LEU A 28 13.50 -2.54 1.79
C LEU A 28 14.79 -3.28 1.42
N MET A 29 14.65 -4.46 0.83
CA MET A 29 15.69 -5.15 0.08
C MET A 29 15.47 -4.88 -1.42
N VAL A 30 16.52 -4.87 -2.22
CA VAL A 30 16.43 -4.69 -3.67
C VAL A 30 17.16 -5.85 -4.34
N GLU A 31 16.43 -6.61 -5.16
CA GLU A 31 16.96 -7.80 -5.85
C GLU A 31 17.71 -8.76 -4.90
N GLY A 32 17.12 -9.01 -3.72
CA GLY A 32 17.66 -9.91 -2.70
C GLY A 32 18.82 -9.34 -1.87
N ALA A 33 19.27 -8.12 -2.15
CA ALA A 33 20.38 -7.47 -1.45
C ALA A 33 19.92 -6.23 -0.67
N LYS A 34 20.73 -5.78 0.29
CA LYS A 34 20.50 -4.51 0.98
C LYS A 34 20.54 -3.36 -0.04
N MET A 35 19.59 -2.45 0.02
CA MET A 35 19.64 -1.23 -0.79
C MET A 35 20.84 -0.36 -0.36
N SER A 36 21.70 -0.01 -1.30
CA SER A 36 22.81 0.92 -1.05
C SER A 36 23.32 1.56 -2.35
N LYS A 37 23.84 2.79 -2.23
CA LYS A 37 24.50 3.48 -3.35
C LYS A 37 25.73 2.70 -3.85
N SER A 38 26.52 2.13 -2.94
CA SER A 38 27.75 1.39 -3.26
C SER A 38 27.50 0.11 -4.06
N LEU A 39 26.33 -0.54 -3.89
CA LEU A 39 25.94 -1.70 -4.68
C LEU A 39 25.28 -1.33 -6.02
N GLY A 40 25.05 -0.03 -6.28
CA GLY A 40 24.39 0.44 -7.50
C GLY A 40 22.91 0.01 -7.61
N ASN A 41 22.29 -0.47 -6.53
CA ASN A 41 20.91 -0.97 -6.50
C ASN A 41 19.94 0.00 -5.82
N LEU A 42 20.31 1.28 -5.71
CA LEU A 42 19.41 2.34 -5.26
C LEU A 42 18.71 2.93 -6.49
N TYR A 43 17.38 2.89 -6.49
CA TYR A 43 16.55 3.48 -7.53
C TYR A 43 15.70 4.60 -6.95
N THR A 44 15.74 5.76 -7.60
CA THR A 44 14.82 6.86 -7.35
C THR A 44 13.51 6.65 -8.10
N LEU A 45 12.48 7.44 -7.76
CA LEU A 45 11.23 7.41 -8.51
C LEU A 45 11.40 7.83 -9.97
N ASP A 46 12.35 8.72 -10.26
CA ASP A 46 12.68 9.12 -11.63
C ASP A 46 13.32 7.98 -12.41
N ASP A 47 14.28 7.26 -11.80
CA ASP A 47 14.90 6.07 -12.42
C ASP A 47 13.84 5.02 -12.80
N LEU A 48 12.87 4.79 -11.90
CA LEU A 48 11.78 3.84 -12.13
C LEU A 48 10.81 4.33 -13.21
N ARG A 49 10.52 5.63 -13.24
CA ARG A 49 9.68 6.26 -14.27
C ARG A 49 10.32 6.17 -15.65
N GLU A 50 11.61 6.45 -15.77
CA GLU A 50 12.37 6.32 -17.03
C GLU A 50 12.38 4.87 -17.55
N ARG A 51 12.28 3.89 -16.64
CA ARG A 51 12.13 2.46 -16.96
C ARG A 51 10.70 2.03 -17.30
N GLY A 52 9.74 2.96 -17.30
CA GLY A 52 8.34 2.69 -17.66
C GLY A 52 7.44 2.28 -16.50
N PHE A 53 7.89 2.38 -15.25
CA PHE A 53 7.06 2.09 -14.08
C PHE A 53 6.40 3.36 -13.55
N SER A 54 5.06 3.39 -13.55
CA SER A 54 4.31 4.51 -12.99
C SER A 54 4.41 4.55 -11.46
N PRO A 55 4.25 5.72 -10.82
CA PRO A 55 4.20 5.84 -9.36
C PRO A 55 3.16 4.92 -8.71
N MET A 56 2.06 4.61 -9.41
CA MET A 56 1.03 3.69 -8.92
C MET A 56 1.52 2.25 -8.84
N ILE A 57 2.31 1.78 -9.82
CA ILE A 57 2.93 0.45 -9.78
C ILE A 57 3.88 0.34 -8.60
N VAL A 58 4.71 1.37 -8.39
CA VAL A 58 5.63 1.43 -7.25
C VAL A 58 4.86 1.43 -5.93
N ARG A 59 3.82 2.26 -5.79
CA ARG A 59 2.97 2.31 -4.59
C ARG A 59 2.34 0.94 -4.31
N TYR A 60 1.75 0.30 -5.32
CA TYR A 60 1.15 -1.02 -5.16
C TYR A 60 2.19 -2.04 -4.68
N THR A 61 3.37 -2.06 -5.29
CA THR A 61 4.47 -2.95 -4.91
C THR A 61 4.83 -2.81 -3.43
N LEU A 62 4.96 -1.57 -2.96
CA LEU A 62 5.35 -1.26 -1.58
C LEU A 62 4.28 -1.65 -0.54
N ILE A 63 3.00 -1.59 -0.90
CA ILE A 63 1.89 -1.97 0.02
C ILE A 63 1.47 -3.43 -0.11
N ALA A 64 1.95 -4.16 -1.12
CA ALA A 64 1.59 -5.56 -1.33
C ALA A 64 2.11 -6.49 -0.21
N GLY A 65 3.15 -6.07 0.50
CA GLY A 65 3.70 -6.75 1.68
C GLY A 65 3.28 -6.10 3.01
N SER A 66 3.64 -6.73 4.13
CA SER A 66 3.46 -6.16 5.46
C SER A 66 4.53 -5.11 5.76
N TYR A 67 4.14 -3.94 6.30
CA TYR A 67 5.08 -2.88 6.67
C TYR A 67 6.12 -3.33 7.73
N ARG A 68 5.83 -4.39 8.49
CA ARG A 68 6.71 -4.92 9.55
C ARG A 68 7.70 -5.97 9.05
N GLN A 69 7.57 -6.40 7.80
CA GLN A 69 8.44 -7.41 7.21
C GLN A 69 9.32 -6.76 6.15
N GLN A 70 10.56 -7.24 6.03
CA GLN A 70 11.42 -6.81 4.95
C GLN A 70 10.76 -7.19 3.62
N LEU A 71 10.48 -6.18 2.81
CA LEU A 71 9.96 -6.36 1.46
C LEU A 71 11.15 -6.43 0.50
N ASN A 72 11.18 -7.46 -0.35
CA ASN A 72 12.14 -7.55 -1.45
C ASN A 72 11.54 -6.87 -2.68
N PHE A 73 12.07 -5.71 -3.02
CA PHE A 73 11.72 -4.94 -4.21
C PHE A 73 12.47 -5.50 -5.41
N THR A 74 11.71 -6.06 -6.35
CA THR A 74 12.26 -6.64 -7.59
C THR A 74 11.53 -6.10 -8.80
N PHE A 75 12.19 -6.10 -9.96
CA PHE A 75 11.55 -5.72 -11.22
C PHE A 75 10.42 -6.68 -11.59
N ASP A 76 10.56 -7.98 -11.31
CA ASP A 76 9.47 -8.95 -11.45
C ASP A 76 8.27 -8.59 -10.55
N GLY A 77 8.54 -8.11 -9.32
CA GLY A 77 7.53 -7.62 -8.40
C GLY A 77 6.79 -6.38 -8.93
N LEU A 78 7.49 -5.48 -9.62
CA LEU A 78 6.87 -4.34 -10.30
C LEU A 78 5.96 -4.79 -11.46
N HIS A 79 6.40 -5.75 -12.28
CA HIS A 79 5.57 -6.31 -13.36
C HIS A 79 4.34 -7.07 -12.83
N ALA A 80 4.50 -7.81 -11.73
CA ALA A 80 3.37 -8.46 -11.05
C ALA A 80 2.37 -7.41 -10.52
N SER A 81 2.87 -6.33 -9.94
CA SER A 81 2.06 -5.21 -9.43
C SER A 81 1.32 -4.48 -10.55
N GLN A 82 1.97 -4.27 -11.69
CA GLN A 82 1.33 -3.73 -12.89
C GLN A 82 0.16 -4.61 -13.35
N SER A 83 0.38 -5.93 -13.42
CA SER A 83 -0.67 -6.88 -13.80
C SER A 83 -1.84 -6.87 -12.82
N ALA A 84 -1.56 -6.74 -11.51
CA ALA A 84 -2.58 -6.64 -10.47
C ALA A 84 -3.42 -5.36 -10.61
N LEU A 85 -2.77 -4.22 -10.86
CA LEU A 85 -3.43 -2.93 -11.11
C LEU A 85 -4.32 -2.98 -12.35
N THR A 86 -3.83 -3.51 -13.48
CA THR A 86 -4.64 -3.66 -14.69
C THR A 86 -5.89 -4.52 -14.44
N ARG A 87 -5.79 -5.54 -13.59
CA ARG A 87 -6.96 -6.35 -13.22
C ARG A 87 -7.98 -5.58 -12.36
N LEU A 88 -7.51 -4.74 -11.44
CA LEU A 88 -8.36 -3.84 -10.64
C LEU A 88 -9.05 -2.81 -11.53
N GLU A 89 -8.31 -2.18 -12.44
CA GLU A 89 -8.82 -1.19 -13.39
C GLU A 89 -9.91 -1.79 -14.28
N ARG A 90 -9.65 -2.94 -14.91
CA ARG A 90 -10.65 -3.63 -15.74
C ARG A 90 -11.91 -4.01 -14.98
N PHE A 91 -11.77 -4.42 -13.71
CA PHE A 91 -12.92 -4.75 -12.88
C PHE A 91 -13.75 -3.50 -12.56
N ALA A 92 -13.10 -2.39 -12.21
CA ALA A 92 -13.78 -1.11 -11.98
C ALA A 92 -14.49 -0.61 -13.25
N GLU A 93 -13.82 -0.65 -14.41
CA GLU A 93 -14.41 -0.30 -15.71
C GLU A 93 -15.65 -1.14 -16.03
N ALA A 94 -15.59 -2.46 -15.80
CA ALA A 94 -16.72 -3.36 -16.03
C ALA A 94 -17.91 -3.05 -15.12
N LEU A 95 -17.67 -2.65 -13.86
CA LEU A 95 -18.74 -2.24 -12.95
C LEU A 95 -19.38 -0.91 -13.37
N LEU A 96 -18.57 0.08 -13.72
CA LEU A 96 -19.05 1.37 -14.22
C LEU A 96 -19.88 1.20 -15.51
N ALA A 97 -19.44 0.32 -16.41
CA ALA A 97 -20.20 -0.01 -17.61
C ALA A 97 -21.56 -0.67 -17.30
N LYS A 98 -21.64 -1.51 -16.26
CA LYS A 98 -22.92 -2.12 -15.81
C LYS A 98 -23.87 -1.11 -15.17
N THR A 99 -23.36 -0.11 -14.46
CA THR A 99 -24.18 0.93 -13.82
C THR A 99 -24.51 2.10 -14.75
N GLY A 100 -23.77 2.26 -15.84
CA GLY A 100 -23.87 3.42 -16.73
C GLY A 100 -23.27 4.70 -16.15
N GLU A 101 -22.52 4.60 -15.05
CA GLU A 101 -21.86 5.74 -14.42
C GLU A 101 -20.50 6.03 -15.06
N SER A 102 -20.11 7.32 -15.11
CA SER A 102 -18.74 7.70 -15.42
C SER A 102 -17.86 7.63 -14.16
N SER A 103 -16.55 7.44 -14.34
CA SER A 103 -15.59 7.45 -13.23
C SER A 103 -15.65 8.75 -12.41
N ASP A 104 -15.84 9.91 -13.07
CA ASP A 104 -15.94 11.20 -12.39
C ASP A 104 -17.19 11.31 -11.52
N SER A 105 -18.34 10.83 -12.05
CA SER A 105 -19.60 10.78 -11.30
C SER A 105 -19.49 9.85 -10.11
N PHE A 106 -18.93 8.66 -10.31
CA PHE A 106 -18.72 7.69 -9.25
C PHE A 106 -17.81 8.26 -8.15
N ASN A 107 -16.66 8.82 -8.51
CA ASN A 107 -15.72 9.39 -7.54
C ASN A 107 -16.36 10.52 -6.74
N LYS A 108 -17.11 11.41 -7.40
CA LYS A 108 -17.81 12.51 -6.72
C LYS A 108 -18.84 12.01 -5.70
N ASN A 109 -19.52 10.91 -6.00
CA ASN A 109 -20.63 10.40 -5.17
C ASN A 109 -20.16 9.44 -4.07
N TYR A 110 -19.08 8.68 -4.29
CA TYR A 110 -18.70 7.54 -3.46
C TYR A 110 -17.29 7.60 -2.87
N VAL A 111 -16.40 8.46 -3.37
CA VAL A 111 -15.08 8.66 -2.76
C VAL A 111 -15.16 9.81 -1.78
N SER A 112 -15.33 9.47 -0.50
CA SER A 112 -15.36 10.43 0.61
C SER A 112 -14.24 10.15 1.62
N THR A 113 -14.05 11.08 2.55
CA THR A 113 -13.12 10.92 3.68
C THR A 113 -13.67 10.02 4.77
N ASP A 114 -14.98 9.82 4.80
CA ASP A 114 -15.66 9.02 5.82
C ASP A 114 -15.68 7.55 5.40
N ALA A 115 -15.37 6.66 6.35
CA ALA A 115 -15.52 5.24 6.10
C ALA A 115 -17.03 4.91 5.99
N PRO A 116 -17.46 4.14 4.97
CA PRO A 116 -18.83 3.66 4.91
C PRO A 116 -19.14 2.78 6.14
N GLU A 117 -20.37 2.85 6.64
CA GLU A 117 -20.83 2.00 7.75
C GLU A 117 -20.80 0.50 7.36
N ASP A 118 -21.04 0.21 6.09
CA ASP A 118 -21.00 -1.13 5.52
C ASP A 118 -20.13 -1.18 4.26
N PHE A 119 -19.09 -2.03 4.29
CA PHE A 119 -18.22 -2.31 3.16
C PHE A 119 -18.76 -3.43 2.26
N GLY A 120 -19.88 -4.06 2.63
CA GLY A 120 -20.55 -5.13 1.90
C GLY A 120 -19.58 -6.27 1.57
N ARG A 121 -19.40 -6.55 0.27
CA ARG A 121 -18.48 -7.61 -0.20
C ARG A 121 -17.01 -7.34 0.13
N LEU A 122 -16.65 -6.10 0.44
CA LEU A 122 -15.30 -5.69 0.86
C LEU A 122 -15.11 -5.70 2.39
N SER A 123 -16.11 -6.12 3.17
CA SER A 123 -16.01 -6.24 4.64
C SER A 123 -14.78 -7.02 5.10
N LYS A 124 -14.49 -8.16 4.46
CA LYS A 124 -13.28 -8.96 4.77
C LYS A 124 -11.98 -8.19 4.48
N ALA A 125 -11.96 -7.36 3.44
CA ALA A 125 -10.79 -6.53 3.13
C ALA A 125 -10.59 -5.44 4.18
N TRP A 126 -11.68 -4.79 4.60
CA TRP A 126 -11.65 -3.81 5.68
C TRP A 126 -11.22 -4.42 7.02
N ASP A 127 -11.76 -5.59 7.39
CA ASP A 127 -11.37 -6.32 8.59
C ASP A 127 -9.90 -6.70 8.61
N ALA A 128 -9.35 -7.07 7.45
CA ALA A 128 -7.92 -7.34 7.32
C ALA A 128 -7.11 -6.06 7.54
N LEU A 129 -7.49 -4.94 6.92
CA LEU A 129 -6.77 -3.67 7.07
C LEU A 129 -6.78 -3.16 8.52
N ARG A 130 -7.91 -3.30 9.23
CA ARG A 130 -8.02 -2.93 10.66
C ARG A 130 -7.12 -3.75 11.57
N LYS A 131 -6.71 -4.95 11.14
CA LYS A 131 -5.77 -5.79 11.89
C LYS A 131 -4.34 -5.39 11.58
N ASN A 132 -3.87 -4.32 12.23
CA ASN A 132 -2.50 -3.83 12.14
C ASN A 132 -2.05 -3.54 10.69
N LEU A 133 -2.89 -2.82 9.95
CA LEU A 133 -2.63 -2.41 8.57
C LEU A 133 -2.21 -3.58 7.67
N ASN A 134 -2.88 -4.74 7.78
CA ASN A 134 -2.55 -5.92 6.98
C ASN A 134 -3.04 -5.75 5.53
N THR A 135 -2.28 -4.97 4.77
CA THR A 135 -2.52 -4.65 3.36
C THR A 135 -2.46 -5.88 2.47
N ALA A 136 -1.56 -6.83 2.75
CA ALA A 136 -1.45 -8.08 2.00
C ALA A 136 -2.77 -8.90 2.06
N ALA A 137 -3.31 -9.10 3.26
CA ALA A 137 -4.59 -9.79 3.43
C ALA A 137 -5.78 -8.99 2.90
N CYS A 138 -5.75 -7.66 3.04
CA CYS A 138 -6.76 -6.76 2.47
C CYS A 138 -6.83 -6.88 0.93
N LEU A 139 -5.68 -6.78 0.26
CA LEU A 139 -5.57 -6.96 -1.19
C LEU A 139 -6.03 -8.36 -1.61
N GLY A 140 -5.62 -9.40 -0.88
CA GLY A 140 -6.10 -10.77 -1.12
C GLY A 140 -7.62 -10.89 -1.07
N ALA A 141 -8.27 -10.26 -0.09
CA ALA A 141 -9.73 -10.24 0.01
C ALA A 141 -10.40 -9.46 -1.15
N ILE A 142 -9.81 -8.33 -1.58
CA ILE A 142 -10.28 -7.60 -2.77
C ILE A 142 -10.22 -8.49 -4.01
N PHE A 143 -9.09 -9.17 -4.27
CA PHE A 143 -8.98 -10.08 -5.41
C PHE A 143 -9.91 -11.29 -5.31
N GLY A 144 -10.26 -11.73 -4.11
CA GLY A 144 -11.31 -12.73 -3.89
C GLY A 144 -12.67 -12.25 -4.41
N VAL A 145 -13.04 -10.99 -4.17
CA VAL A 145 -14.27 -10.40 -4.73
C VAL A 145 -14.21 -10.35 -6.26
N ILE A 146 -13.10 -9.88 -6.82
CA ILE A 146 -12.90 -9.80 -8.29
C ILE A 146 -13.01 -11.19 -8.93
N GLY A 147 -12.43 -12.22 -8.31
CA GLY A 147 -12.45 -13.60 -8.81
C GLY A 147 -13.83 -14.26 -8.75
N SER A 148 -14.71 -13.80 -7.87
CA SER A 148 -16.08 -14.34 -7.72
C SER A 148 -17.10 -13.84 -8.76
N ASN A 149 -16.66 -13.04 -9.73
CA ASN A 149 -17.39 -12.55 -10.91
C ASN A 149 -18.89 -12.24 -10.70
N PRO A 150 -19.24 -11.08 -10.11
CA PRO A 150 -20.64 -10.62 -10.00
C PRO A 150 -21.36 -10.35 -11.32
#